data_AF-A0A4R4TWK4-F1
#
_entry.id   AF-A0A4R4TWK4-F1
#
_cell.length_a   1.000
_cell.length_b   1.000
_cell.length_c   1.000
_cell.angle_alpha   90.00
_cell.angle_beta   90.00
_cell.angle_gamma   90.00
#
_symmetry.space_group_name_H-M   'P 1'
#
loop_
_entity.id
_entity.type
_entity.pdbx_description
1 polymer ?
#
loop_
_entity_poly.entity_id
_entity_poly.type
_entity_poly.pdbx_seq_one_letter_code
_entity_poly.pdbx_strand_id
1 'polypeptide(L)' 'MAERDTPEVGELARDARGVVGRVMDREAGRVWLRPVGGGREWDVRAEEVAAVGTRELPGPAVAEANRRSGEAR' A
#
# COMPACT_ATOMS: atom_id res chain seq x y z
N MET A 1 -10.42 4.26 19.90
CA MET A 1 -10.34 5.25 18.82
C MET A 1 -9.24 4.77 17.90
N ALA A 2 -9.56 3.99 16.86
CA ALA A 2 -8.55 3.67 15.85
C ALA A 2 -8.37 4.97 15.07
N GLU A 3 -7.30 5.70 15.37
CA GLU A 3 -6.86 6.84 14.58
C GLU A 3 -6.85 6.36 13.13
N ARG A 4 -7.66 7.02 12.28
CA ARG A 4 -7.62 6.80 10.84
C ARG A 4 -6.35 7.47 10.35
N ASP A 5 -5.22 6.92 10.76
CA ASP A 5 -3.92 7.47 10.47
C ASP A 5 -3.68 7.25 8.99
N THR A 6 -3.63 8.36 8.27
CA THR A 6 -3.34 8.33 6.85
C THR A 6 -1.89 7.91 6.73
N PRO A 7 -1.59 6.75 6.11
CA PRO A 7 -0.26 6.17 6.18
C PRO A 7 0.81 7.17 5.74
N GLU A 8 1.88 7.23 6.50
CA GLU A 8 2.98 8.16 6.29
C GLU A 8 3.90 7.68 5.16
N VAL A 9 4.67 8.62 4.61
CA VAL A 9 5.69 8.30 3.61
C VAL A 9 6.70 7.31 4.21
N GLY A 10 6.90 6.19 3.51
CA GLY A 10 7.75 5.10 3.94
C GLY A 10 7.01 3.96 4.64
N GLU A 11 5.75 4.13 5.01
CA GLU A 11 4.92 3.06 5.59
C GLU A 11 4.29 2.16 4.53
N LEU A 12 3.79 1.00 4.97
CA LEU A 12 3.03 0.10 4.13
C LEU A 12 1.55 0.47 4.18
N ALA A 13 0.93 0.47 3.00
CA ALA A 13 -0.48 0.74 2.88
C ALA A 13 -1.10 -0.17 1.82
N ARG A 14 -2.38 -0.49 2.01
CA ARG A 14 -3.16 -1.35 1.11
C ARG A 14 -4.17 -0.51 0.37
N ASP A 15 -4.23 -0.67 -0.94
CA ASP A 15 -5.26 -0.03 -1.76
C ASP A 15 -6.58 -0.82 -1.79
N ALA A 16 -7.62 -0.22 -2.38
CA ALA A 16 -8.94 -0.85 -2.54
C ALA A 16 -8.93 -2.15 -3.38
N ARG A 17 -7.88 -2.39 -4.19
CA ARG A 17 -7.70 -3.64 -4.96
C ARG A 17 -7.07 -4.74 -4.11
N GLY A 18 -6.69 -4.40 -2.89
CA GLY A 18 -6.06 -5.30 -1.95
C GLY A 18 -4.55 -5.44 -2.16
N VAL A 19 -3.94 -4.62 -3.02
CA VAL A 19 -2.50 -4.60 -3.28
C VAL A 19 -1.83 -3.75 -2.20
N VAL A 20 -0.74 -4.25 -1.65
CA VAL A 20 0.02 -3.54 -0.62
C VAL A 20 1.23 -2.87 -1.25
N GLY A 21 1.31 -1.55 -1.12
CA GLY A 21 2.45 -0.76 -1.53
C GLY A 21 3.12 -0.07 -0.36
N ARG A 22 4.34 0.42 -0.58
CA ARG A 22 4.99 1.37 0.29
C ARG A 22 4.62 2.78 -0.17
N VAL A 23 4.20 3.64 0.75
CA VAL A 23 3.92 5.05 0.47
C VAL A 23 5.22 5.74 0.08
N MET A 24 5.25 6.30 -1.12
CA MET A 24 6.38 7.09 -1.63
C MET A 24 6.10 8.58 -1.46
N ASP A 25 4.85 9.00 -1.64
CA ASP A 25 4.45 10.40 -1.47
C ASP A 25 2.96 10.54 -1.13
N ARG A 26 2.57 11.69 -0.57
CA ARG A 26 1.18 12.07 -0.34
C ARG A 26 0.95 13.55 -0.70
N GLU A 27 0.06 13.80 -1.65
CA GLU A 27 -0.26 15.17 -2.08
C GLU A 27 -1.73 15.29 -2.49
N ALA A 28 -2.37 16.40 -2.12
CA ALA A 28 -3.73 16.76 -2.55
C ALA A 28 -4.79 15.63 -2.40
N GLY A 29 -4.69 14.84 -1.33
CA GLY A 29 -5.61 13.71 -1.07
C GLY A 29 -5.33 12.46 -1.89
N ARG A 30 -4.18 12.39 -2.56
CA ARG A 30 -3.65 11.20 -3.24
C ARG A 30 -2.41 10.69 -2.54
N VAL A 31 -2.19 9.39 -2.67
CA VAL A 31 -1.06 8.66 -2.12
C VAL A 31 -0.41 7.90 -3.27
N TRP A 32 0.90 8.06 -3.42
CA TRP A 32 1.69 7.31 -4.38
C TRP A 32 2.25 6.08 -3.70
N LEU A 33 1.89 4.91 -4.22
CA LEU A 33 2.27 3.61 -3.70
C LEU A 33 3.21 2.91 -4.67
N ARG A 34 4.25 2.28 -4.13
CA ARG A 34 5.11 1.39 -4.89
C ARG A 34 4.96 -0.05 -4.41
N PRO A 35 4.85 -1.05 -5.30
CA PRO A 35 4.56 -2.41 -4.87
C PRO A 35 5.74 -2.97 -4.08
N VAL A 36 5.42 -3.66 -2.98
CA VAL A 36 6.43 -4.42 -2.23
C VAL A 36 6.89 -5.57 -3.12
N GLY A 37 8.20 -5.66 -3.38
CA GLY A 37 8.80 -6.60 -4.33
C GLY A 37 9.16 -6.00 -5.69
N GLY A 38 8.85 -4.72 -5.94
CA GLY A 38 9.18 -4.02 -7.18
C GLY A 38 8.04 -3.99 -8.19
N GLY A 39 8.16 -3.10 -9.18
CA GLY A 39 7.11 -2.81 -10.17
C GLY A 39 6.87 -1.30 -10.33
N ARG A 40 5.80 -0.96 -11.06
CA ARG A 40 5.45 0.43 -11.36
C ARG A 40 4.70 1.04 -10.19
N GLU A 41 5.10 2.25 -9.80
CA GLU A 41 4.38 3.08 -8.85
C GLU A 41 2.99 3.42 -9.39
N TRP A 42 2.01 3.58 -8.49
CA TRP A 42 0.65 3.98 -8.84
C TRP A 42 0.10 4.95 -7.80
N ASP A 43 -0.78 5.87 -8.22
CA ASP A 43 -1.50 6.75 -7.33
C ASP A 43 -2.88 6.19 -6.98
N VAL A 44 -3.31 6.45 -5.75
CA VAL A 44 -4.62 6.09 -5.21
C VAL A 44 -5.14 7.21 -4.32
N ARG A 45 -6.46 7.31 -4.15
CA ARG A 45 -7.02 8.29 -3.21
C ARG A 45 -6.68 7.90 -1.77
N ALA A 46 -6.34 8.86 -0.93
CA ALA A 46 -6.06 8.62 0.48
C ALA A 46 -7.24 7.95 1.22
N GLU A 47 -8.48 8.21 0.78
CA GLU A 47 -9.68 7.56 1.32
C GLU A 47 -9.83 6.09 0.93
N GLU A 48 -9.18 5.66 -0.16
CA GLU A 48 -9.18 4.29 -0.68
C GLU A 48 -7.97 3.48 -0.19
N VAL A 49 -7.18 4.06 0.72
CA VAL A 49 -5.95 3.48 1.24
C VAL A 49 -6.08 3.25 2.75
N ALA A 50 -5.68 2.06 3.18
CA ALA A 50 -5.60 1.71 4.59
C ALA A 50 -4.15 1.44 5.01
N ALA A 51 -3.71 2.05 6.11
CA ALA A 51 -2.42 1.74 6.72
C ALA A 51 -2.37 0.25 7.09
N VAL A 52 -1.24 -0.41 6.75
CA VAL A 52 -0.98 -1.79 7.11
C VAL A 52 0.02 -1.78 8.24
N GLY A 53 -0.39 -2.24 9.42
CA GLY A 53 0.48 -2.30 10.59
C GLY A 53 1.76 -3.07 10.28
N THR A 54 2.91 -2.40 10.40
CA THR A 54 4.25 -2.97 10.17
C THR A 54 4.54 -4.19 11.04
N ARG A 55 3.76 -4.40 12.12
CA ARG A 55 3.89 -5.52 13.05
C ARG A 55 3.25 -6.83 12.56
N GLU A 56 2.49 -6.80 11.47
CA GLU A 56 1.60 -7.91 11.10
C GLU A 56 2.01 -8.68 9.84
N LEU A 57 2.91 -8.15 8.98
CA LEU A 57 3.22 -8.81 7.71
C LEU A 57 4.69 -8.73 7.29
N PRO A 58 5.39 -9.88 7.12
CA PRO A 58 6.74 -9.92 6.54
C PRO A 58 6.72 -9.44 5.08
N GLY A 59 7.63 -8.52 4.71
CA GLY A 59 7.76 -8.00 3.34
C GLY A 59 7.77 -9.06 2.22
N PRO A 60 8.43 -10.22 2.36
CA PRO A 60 8.37 -11.29 1.36
C PRO A 60 6.96 -11.89 1.16
N ALA A 61 6.18 -12.03 2.23
CA ALA A 61 4.81 -12.51 2.16
C ALA A 61 3.90 -11.49 1.45
N VAL A 62 4.13 -10.21 1.71
CA VAL A 62 3.44 -9.11 1.01
C VAL A 62 3.77 -9.12 -0.48
N ALA A 63 5.04 -9.30 -0.85
CA ALA A 63 5.46 -9.36 -2.25
C ALA A 63 4.83 -10.54 -3.01
N GLU A 64 4.72 -11.71 -2.37
CA GLU A 64 4.03 -12.87 -2.95
C GLU A 64 2.53 -12.64 -3.09
N ALA A 65 1.87 -12.05 -2.08
CA ALA A 65 0.46 -11.70 -2.13
C ALA A 65 0.15 -10.67 -3.24
N ASN A 66 1.03 -9.68 -3.40
CA ASN A 66 0.95 -8.71 -4.49
C ASN A 66 1.08 -9.37 -5.86
N ARG A 67 2.03 -10.31 -6.01
CA ARG A 67 2.22 -11.05 -7.27
C ARG A 67 0.94 -11.80 -7.64
N ARG A 68 0.33 -12.52 -6.69
CA ARG A 68 -0.96 -13.21 -6.91
C ARG A 68 -2.10 -12.26 -7.27
N SER A 69 -2.11 -11.07 -6.70
CA SER A 69 -3.13 -10.05 -6.98
C SER A 69 -2.91 -9.35 -8.33
N GLY A 70 -1.67 -9.30 -8.83
CA GLY A 70 -1.31 -8.74 -10.14
C GLY A 70 -1.57 -9.69 -11.32
N GLU A 71 -1.59 -11.01 -11.07
CA GLU A 71 -1.85 -12.06 -12.08
C GLU A 71 -3.37 -12.26 -12.34
N ALA A 72 -4.26 -11.66 -11.55
CA ALA A 72 -5.72 -11.75 -11.74
C ALA A 72 -6.24 -10.84 -12.87
N ARG A 73 -5.48 -10.72 -13.96
CA ARG A 73 -5.79 -9.85 -15.10
C ARG A 73 -6.49 -10.57 -16.23
#